data_AF-A0A967Y7T4-F1
#
_entry.id   AF-A0A967Y7T4-F1
#
_cell.length_a   1.000
_cell.length_b   1.000
_cell.length_c   1.000
_cell.angle_alpha   90.00
_cell.angle_beta   90.00
_cell.angle_gamma   90.00
#
_symmetry.space_group_name_H-M   'P 1'
#
loop_
_entity.id
_entity.type
_entity.pdbx_description
1 polymer ?
#
loop_
_entity_poly.entity_id
_entity_poly.type
_entity_poly.pdbx_seq_one_letter_code
_entity_poly.pdbx_strand_id
1 'polypeptide(L)'
;GLAVGGDEARRDRTQAAEVATEIDRGWSPGDVVVFCPDQVGPATNRELTADAATFAYPRGDGVLVDWRDYADVIEDSPPEVFVDEVVRAADGNDIWLVAGLGYKSLGNRCETIIARLDTSHVPHRLVAPDDSFEPMLLTRYEARS
;
A
#
# COMPACT_ATOMS: atom_id res chain seq x y z
N GLY A 1 21.02 -21.21 24.75
CA GLY A 1 20.52 -20.32 23.69
C GLY A 1 19.13 -20.74 23.26
N LEU A 2 18.11 -20.48 24.09
CA LEU A 2 16.70 -20.79 23.81
C LEU A 2 15.76 -19.62 24.15
N ALA A 3 16.30 -18.45 24.49
CA ALA A 3 15.53 -17.31 25.00
C ALA A 3 15.29 -16.20 23.97
N VAL A 4 15.84 -16.30 22.75
CA VAL A 4 15.70 -15.25 21.72
C VAL A 4 14.51 -15.54 20.78
N GLY A 5 14.27 -16.80 20.42
CA GLY A 5 13.21 -17.17 19.46
C GLY A 5 11.76 -17.04 19.95
N GLY A 6 11.53 -16.60 21.20
CA GLY A 6 10.19 -16.45 21.77
C GLY A 6 9.60 -15.04 21.62
N ASP A 7 10.45 -14.00 21.59
CA ASP A 7 10.02 -12.61 21.43
C ASP A 7 9.79 -12.26 19.95
N GLU A 8 10.58 -12.84 19.04
CA GLU A 8 10.41 -12.65 17.59
C GLU A 8 9.11 -13.27 17.06
N ALA A 9 8.60 -14.32 17.71
CA ALA A 9 7.34 -14.96 17.36
C ALA A 9 6.09 -14.23 17.88
N ARG A 10 6.26 -13.23 18.76
CA ARG A 10 5.17 -12.43 19.35
C ARG A 10 5.09 -11.00 18.81
N ARG A 11 6.11 -10.54 18.08
CA ARG A 11 6.03 -9.29 17.33
C ARG A 11 5.14 -9.52 16.12
N ASP A 12 4.21 -8.61 15.89
CA ASP A 12 3.46 -8.62 14.65
C ASP A 12 4.44 -8.48 13.49
N ARG A 13 4.31 -9.38 12.52
CA ARG A 13 5.19 -9.38 11.35
C ARG A 13 4.94 -8.13 10.51
N THR A 14 3.73 -7.60 10.56
CA THR A 14 3.19 -6.59 9.65
C THR A 14 2.09 -5.79 10.35
N GLN A 15 1.91 -4.52 9.96
CA GLN A 15 0.78 -3.66 10.39
C GLN A 15 -0.50 -3.86 9.55
N ALA A 16 -0.60 -4.94 8.77
CA ALA A 16 -1.70 -5.18 7.84
C ALA A 16 -3.10 -5.11 8.49
N ALA A 17 -3.28 -5.68 9.69
CA ALA A 17 -4.57 -5.68 10.38
C ALA A 17 -4.98 -4.28 10.87
N GLU A 18 -4.02 -3.48 11.34
CA GLU A 18 -4.24 -2.08 11.73
C GLU A 18 -4.63 -1.24 10.51
N VAL A 19 -3.89 -1.37 9.42
CA VAL A 19 -4.17 -0.70 8.15
C VAL A 19 -5.56 -1.05 7.61
N ALA A 20 -5.90 -2.34 7.55
CA ALA A 20 -7.20 -2.79 7.05
C ALA A 20 -8.35 -2.26 7.92
N THR A 21 -8.16 -2.24 9.24
CA THR A 21 -9.15 -1.69 10.18
C THR A 21 -9.45 -0.21 9.90
N GLU A 22 -8.43 0.61 9.61
CA GLU A 22 -8.64 2.03 9.31
C GLU A 22 -9.30 2.24 7.94
N ILE A 23 -8.94 1.43 6.93
CA ILE A 23 -9.61 1.44 5.62
C ILE A 23 -11.09 1.08 5.80
N ASP A 24 -11.41 -0.06 6.42
CA ASP A 24 -12.78 -0.55 6.59
C ASP A 24 -13.66 0.44 7.38
N ARG A 25 -13.08 1.20 8.32
CA ARG A 25 -13.79 2.23 9.10
C ARG A 25 -14.17 3.47 8.27
N GLY A 26 -13.32 3.87 7.33
CA GLY A 26 -13.50 5.10 6.56
C GLY A 26 -13.93 4.90 5.12
N TRP A 27 -14.03 3.65 4.67
CA TRP A 27 -14.32 3.28 3.29
C TRP A 27 -15.64 3.85 2.78
N SER A 28 -15.63 4.37 1.55
CA SER A 28 -16.81 4.75 0.78
C SER A 28 -16.87 4.05 -0.57
N PRO A 29 -18.07 3.72 -1.11
CA PRO A 29 -18.18 3.18 -2.45
C PRO A 29 -17.58 4.12 -3.49
N GLY A 30 -16.64 3.62 -4.30
CA GLY A 30 -15.91 4.39 -5.31
C GLY A 30 -14.46 4.70 -4.92
N ASP A 31 -14.12 4.61 -3.64
CA ASP A 31 -12.74 4.66 -3.18
C ASP A 31 -11.91 3.53 -3.81
N VAL A 32 -10.58 3.67 -3.75
CA VAL A 32 -9.65 2.61 -4.19
C VAL A 32 -8.55 2.39 -3.16
N VAL A 33 -8.09 1.15 -3.00
CA VAL A 33 -6.92 0.81 -2.18
C VAL A 33 -5.71 0.58 -3.06
N VAL A 34 -4.59 1.18 -2.69
CA VAL A 34 -3.35 1.16 -3.46
C VAL A 34 -2.22 0.61 -2.60
N PHE A 35 -1.48 -0.35 -3.13
CA PHE A 35 -0.33 -0.95 -2.46
C PHE A 35 0.97 -0.53 -3.15
N CYS A 36 1.92 0.00 -2.38
CA CYS A 36 3.29 0.20 -2.85
C CYS A 36 4.34 -0.22 -1.81
N PRO A 37 5.14 -1.26 -2.07
CA PRO A 37 5.03 -2.16 -3.22
C PRO A 37 3.84 -3.13 -3.12
N ASP A 38 3.56 -3.84 -4.21
CA ASP A 38 2.59 -4.93 -4.28
C ASP A 38 2.80 -5.99 -3.19
N GLN A 39 4.02 -6.12 -2.68
CA GLN A 39 4.43 -7.04 -1.62
C GLN A 39 3.70 -6.83 -0.30
N VAL A 40 3.21 -5.62 -0.01
CA VAL A 40 2.39 -5.39 1.20
C VAL A 40 0.93 -5.78 1.01
N GLY A 41 0.47 -5.87 -0.24
CA GLY A 41 -0.92 -6.16 -0.60
C GLY A 41 -1.46 -7.46 -0.03
N PRO A 42 -0.77 -8.63 -0.17
CA PRO A 42 -1.38 -9.90 0.20
C PRO A 42 -1.70 -10.03 1.70
N ALA A 43 -0.93 -9.34 2.55
CA ALA A 43 -1.22 -9.30 3.97
C ALA A 43 -2.44 -8.43 4.24
N THR A 44 -2.48 -7.20 3.71
CA THR A 44 -3.61 -6.28 3.92
C THR A 44 -4.91 -6.80 3.31
N ASN A 45 -4.88 -7.35 2.09
CA ASN A 45 -6.06 -7.90 1.41
C ASN A 45 -6.75 -9.03 2.19
N ARG A 46 -6.02 -9.81 2.99
CA ARG A 46 -6.63 -10.88 3.82
C ARG A 46 -7.41 -10.33 5.01
N GLU A 47 -7.07 -9.13 5.44
CA GLU A 47 -7.66 -8.48 6.62
C GLU A 47 -8.80 -7.51 6.23
N LEU A 48 -8.84 -7.03 4.98
CA LEU A 48 -9.90 -6.16 4.47
C LEU A 48 -11.26 -6.85 4.45
N THR A 49 -12.29 -6.14 4.89
CA THR A 49 -13.69 -6.57 4.77
C THR A 49 -14.50 -5.73 3.79
N ALA A 50 -14.02 -4.53 3.44
CA ALA A 50 -14.56 -3.73 2.36
C ALA A 50 -14.40 -4.44 1.00
N ASP A 51 -15.42 -4.30 0.14
CA ASP A 51 -15.35 -4.73 -1.27
C ASP A 51 -14.61 -3.66 -2.08
N ALA A 52 -13.31 -3.55 -1.83
CA ALA A 52 -12.46 -2.51 -2.37
C ALA A 52 -11.89 -2.89 -3.74
N ALA A 53 -11.93 -1.96 -4.69
CA ALA A 53 -11.09 -2.05 -5.87
C ALA A 53 -9.63 -1.80 -5.46
N THR A 54 -8.75 -2.77 -5.74
CA THR A 54 -7.36 -2.72 -5.32
C THR A 54 -6.39 -2.63 -6.50
N PHE A 55 -5.34 -1.85 -6.32
CA PHE A 55 -4.27 -1.64 -7.30
C PHE A 55 -2.93 -1.80 -6.61
N ALA A 56 -1.97 -2.45 -7.26
CA ALA A 56 -0.67 -2.70 -6.67
C ALA A 56 0.47 -2.34 -7.64
N TYR A 57 1.48 -1.68 -7.12
CA TYR A 57 2.67 -1.30 -7.87
C TYR A 57 3.83 -2.27 -7.57
N PRO A 58 4.49 -2.87 -8.56
CA PRO A 58 4.51 -2.46 -9.97
C PRO A 58 3.46 -3.14 -10.86
N ARG A 59 2.71 -4.13 -10.35
CA ARG A 59 1.62 -4.80 -11.09
C ARG A 59 0.57 -5.43 -10.19
N GLY A 60 -0.62 -5.61 -10.77
CA GLY A 60 -1.69 -6.44 -10.23
C GLY A 60 -2.60 -5.72 -9.22
N ASP A 61 -3.28 -6.53 -8.41
CA ASP A 61 -4.31 -6.12 -7.45
C ASP A 61 -3.86 -6.25 -5.99
N GLY A 62 -2.61 -6.70 -5.78
CA GLY A 62 -2.04 -6.92 -4.45
C GLY A 62 -2.55 -8.18 -3.76
N VAL A 63 -3.27 -9.08 -4.43
CA VAL A 63 -3.69 -10.36 -3.83
C VAL A 63 -2.53 -11.36 -3.81
N LEU A 64 -1.70 -11.34 -4.85
CA LEU A 64 -0.52 -12.19 -4.99
C LEU A 64 0.60 -11.43 -5.68
N VAL A 65 1.83 -11.62 -5.20
CA VAL A 65 3.03 -11.14 -5.89
C VAL A 65 3.51 -12.21 -6.87
N ASP A 66 3.58 -11.86 -8.15
CA ASP A 66 4.26 -12.68 -9.15
C ASP A 66 5.73 -12.27 -9.21
N TRP A 67 6.62 -13.26 -9.06
CA TRP A 67 8.06 -13.06 -8.94
C TRP A 67 8.84 -13.38 -10.21
N ARG A 68 8.20 -14.00 -11.21
CA ARG A 68 8.90 -14.64 -12.35
C ARG A 68 9.79 -13.70 -13.16
N ASP A 69 9.31 -12.48 -13.34
CA ASP A 69 9.86 -11.40 -14.17
C ASP A 69 9.84 -10.06 -13.40
N TYR A 70 9.91 -10.12 -12.07
CA TYR A 70 9.64 -8.96 -11.20
C TYR A 70 10.60 -7.78 -11.43
N ALA A 71 11.87 -8.06 -11.73
CA ALA A 71 12.85 -7.01 -12.05
C ALA A 71 12.47 -6.25 -13.32
N ASP A 72 12.15 -6.98 -14.40
CA ASP A 72 11.75 -6.41 -15.68
C ASP A 72 10.46 -5.57 -15.52
N VAL A 73 9.50 -6.08 -14.75
CA VAL A 73 8.25 -5.36 -14.45
C VAL A 73 8.50 -4.06 -13.67
N ILE A 74 9.42 -4.04 -12.71
CA ILE A 74 9.78 -2.80 -11.99
C ILE A 74 10.40 -1.77 -12.96
N GLU A 75 11.21 -2.22 -13.91
CA GLU A 75 11.84 -1.37 -14.92
C GLU A 75 10.81 -0.81 -15.92
N ASP A 76 9.86 -1.64 -16.34
CA ASP A 76 8.86 -1.33 -17.36
C ASP A 76 7.57 -0.67 -16.83
N SER A 77 7.44 -0.47 -15.51
CA SER A 77 6.29 0.20 -14.88
C SER A 77 6.64 1.60 -14.38
N PRO A 78 6.48 2.68 -15.17
CA PRO A 78 6.68 4.04 -14.69
C PRO A 78 5.68 4.39 -13.56
N PRO A 79 6.12 4.92 -12.41
CA PRO A 79 5.23 5.26 -11.30
C PRO A 79 4.20 6.33 -11.67
N GLU A 80 4.51 7.22 -12.61
CA GLU A 80 3.57 8.24 -13.11
C GLU A 80 2.36 7.64 -13.80
N VAL A 81 2.59 6.65 -14.67
CA VAL A 81 1.50 5.98 -15.41
C VAL A 81 0.58 5.26 -14.42
N PHE A 82 1.16 4.60 -13.42
CA PHE A 82 0.40 3.95 -12.36
C PHE A 82 -0.45 4.94 -11.55
N VAL A 83 0.09 6.11 -11.17
CA VAL A 83 -0.70 7.13 -10.47
C VAL A 83 -1.84 7.64 -11.34
N ASP A 84 -1.60 7.90 -12.62
CA ASP A 84 -2.66 8.34 -13.55
C ASP A 84 -3.77 7.28 -13.66
N GLU A 85 -3.42 6.00 -13.63
CA GLU A 85 -4.37 4.89 -13.61
C GLU A 85 -5.22 4.85 -12.35
N VAL A 86 -4.59 4.95 -11.18
CA VAL A 86 -5.27 4.98 -9.88
C VAL A 86 -6.20 6.19 -9.78
N VAL A 87 -5.73 7.38 -10.13
CA VAL A 87 -6.52 8.61 -10.03
C VAL A 87 -7.76 8.54 -10.94
N ARG A 88 -7.62 7.96 -12.13
CA ARG A 88 -8.75 7.75 -13.04
C ARG A 88 -9.73 6.70 -12.51
N ALA A 89 -9.23 5.65 -11.86
CA ALA A 89 -10.07 4.62 -11.27
C ALA A 89 -10.86 5.14 -10.06
N ALA A 90 -10.25 6.02 -9.26
CA ALA A 90 -10.91 6.66 -8.13
C ALA A 90 -12.02 7.64 -8.55
N ASP A 91 -11.94 8.23 -9.75
CA ASP A 91 -12.98 9.13 -10.32
C ASP A 91 -13.47 10.22 -9.34
N GLY A 92 -12.54 10.82 -8.60
CA GLY A 92 -12.83 11.85 -7.60
C GLY A 92 -13.23 11.35 -6.21
N ASN A 93 -13.16 10.04 -5.96
CA ASN A 93 -13.25 9.43 -4.63
C ASN A 93 -11.87 9.32 -3.97
N ASP A 94 -11.81 8.80 -2.75
CA ASP A 94 -10.58 8.75 -1.96
C ASP A 94 -9.65 7.62 -2.42
N ILE A 95 -8.34 7.89 -2.37
CA ILE A 95 -7.29 6.91 -2.64
C ILE A 95 -6.63 6.52 -1.31
N TRP A 96 -6.71 5.25 -0.94
CA TRP A 96 -6.11 4.69 0.27
C TRP A 96 -4.76 4.06 -0.05
N LEU A 97 -3.66 4.78 0.14
CA LEU A 97 -2.32 4.27 -0.11
C LEU A 97 -1.75 3.57 1.12
N VAL A 98 -1.47 2.28 0.96
CA VAL A 98 -0.68 1.46 1.88
C VAL A 98 0.74 1.36 1.34
N ALA A 99 1.68 2.00 2.03
CA ALA A 99 3.08 2.01 1.66
C ALA A 99 3.93 1.15 2.61
N GLY A 100 4.69 0.21 2.04
CA GLY A 100 5.72 -0.54 2.78
C GLY A 100 7.06 0.19 2.76
N LEU A 101 7.72 0.29 3.92
CA LEU A 101 9.04 0.91 4.00
C LEU A 101 10.18 -0.12 3.91
N GLY A 102 11.33 0.30 3.38
CA GLY A 102 12.56 -0.51 3.38
C GLY A 102 12.75 -1.49 2.21
N TYR A 103 11.83 -1.51 1.23
CA TYR A 103 11.93 -2.34 0.04
C TYR A 103 12.89 -1.76 -1.00
N LYS A 104 14.16 -2.22 -0.96
CA LYS A 104 15.26 -1.65 -1.77
C LYS A 104 15.11 -1.83 -3.29
N SER A 105 14.42 -2.88 -3.74
CA SER A 105 14.30 -3.22 -5.17
C SER A 105 13.54 -2.18 -5.99
N LEU A 106 12.68 -1.38 -5.37
CA LEU A 106 11.88 -0.37 -6.06
C LEU A 106 12.55 1.01 -6.13
N GLY A 107 13.74 1.18 -5.54
CA GLY A 107 14.42 2.48 -5.52
C GLY A 107 13.55 3.56 -4.87
N ASN A 108 13.23 4.62 -5.62
CA ASN A 108 12.41 5.76 -5.18
C ASN A 108 10.98 5.77 -5.75
N ARG A 109 10.50 4.65 -6.30
CA ARG A 109 9.22 4.59 -7.04
C ARG A 109 8.01 4.81 -6.12
N CYS A 110 7.99 4.21 -4.93
CA CYS A 110 6.91 4.43 -3.97
C CYS A 110 6.91 5.87 -3.43
N GLU A 111 8.08 6.46 -3.21
CA GLU A 111 8.24 7.88 -2.86
C GLU A 111 7.74 8.80 -3.99
N THR A 112 7.94 8.40 -5.24
CA THR A 112 7.43 9.13 -6.42
C THR A 112 5.90 9.07 -6.46
N ILE A 113 5.30 7.91 -6.20
CA ILE A 113 3.84 7.75 -6.08
C ILE A 113 3.28 8.63 -4.97
N ILE A 114 3.88 8.59 -3.77
CA ILE A 114 3.50 9.44 -2.62
C ILE A 114 3.58 10.92 -3.02
N ALA A 115 4.70 11.37 -3.58
CA ALA A 115 4.89 12.77 -3.94
C ALA A 115 3.87 13.26 -4.98
N ARG A 116 3.49 12.42 -5.95
CA ARG A 116 2.47 12.76 -6.96
C ARG A 116 1.09 12.89 -6.33
N LEU A 117 0.71 11.97 -5.45
CA LEU A 117 -0.57 12.02 -4.75
C LEU A 117 -0.64 13.23 -3.79
N ASP A 118 0.43 13.52 -3.05
CA ASP A 118 0.55 14.71 -2.19
C ASP A 118 0.31 16.03 -2.96
N THR A 119 0.71 16.09 -4.24
CA THR A 119 0.50 17.29 -5.07
C THR A 119 -0.92 17.45 -5.59
N SER A 120 -1.66 16.36 -5.77
CA SER A 120 -2.98 16.34 -6.43
C SER A 120 -4.15 16.20 -5.46
N HIS A 121 -3.91 15.63 -4.28
CA HIS A 121 -4.94 15.31 -3.28
C HIS A 121 -4.62 15.98 -1.93
N VAL A 122 -5.52 15.85 -0.96
CA VAL A 122 -5.28 16.25 0.43
C VAL A 122 -4.89 15.01 1.24
N PRO A 123 -3.64 14.90 1.74
CA PRO A 123 -3.18 13.71 2.44
C PRO A 123 -3.60 13.72 3.92
N HIS A 124 -4.16 12.60 4.38
CA HIS A 124 -4.48 12.31 5.77
C HIS A 124 -3.74 11.04 6.20
N ARG A 125 -2.72 11.19 7.05
CA ARG A 125 -1.94 10.06 7.56
C ARG A 125 -2.67 9.40 8.72
N LEU A 126 -3.02 8.13 8.57
CA LEU A 126 -3.87 7.39 9.52
C LEU A 126 -3.08 6.34 10.30
N VAL A 127 -2.15 5.66 9.65
CA VAL A 127 -1.23 4.70 10.30
C VAL A 127 0.20 5.16 10.03
N ALA A 128 1.02 5.19 11.08
CA ALA A 128 2.44 5.45 10.98
C ALA A 128 3.24 4.14 11.12
N PRO A 129 4.41 4.03 10.47
CA PRO A 129 5.30 2.89 10.63
C PRO A 129 5.70 2.66 12.09
N ASP A 130 5.67 1.41 12.54
CA ASP A 130 6.13 1.00 13.88
C ASP A 130 7.39 0.11 13.83
N ASP A 131 7.67 -0.65 14.90
CA ASP A 131 8.83 -1.54 15.00
C ASP A 131 8.57 -3.00 14.54
N SER A 132 7.49 -3.21 13.77
CA SER A 132 7.19 -4.46 13.07
C SER A 132 8.26 -4.79 12.02
N PHE A 133 8.32 -6.06 11.61
CA PHE A 133 9.29 -6.52 10.61
C PHE A 133 9.01 -5.94 9.21
N GLU A 134 7.74 -5.81 8.84
CA GLU A 134 7.24 -5.20 7.61
C GLU A 134 6.38 -3.97 8.00
N PRO A 135 7.00 -2.84 8.38
CA PRO A 135 6.26 -1.68 8.86
C PRO A 135 5.55 -0.99 7.69
N MET A 136 4.36 -0.46 7.96
CA MET A 136 3.48 0.12 6.95
C MET A 136 3.09 1.55 7.29
N LEU A 137 2.84 2.32 6.25
CA LEU A 137 2.26 3.65 6.31
C LEU A 137 0.90 3.61 5.61
N LEU A 138 -0.15 4.12 6.26
CA LEU A 138 -1.44 4.37 5.62
C LEU A 138 -1.66 5.87 5.48
N THR A 139 -1.89 6.30 4.24
CA THR A 139 -2.34 7.67 3.93
C THR A 139 -3.60 7.59 3.08
N ARG A 140 -4.67 8.26 3.54
CA ARG A 140 -5.87 8.51 2.74
C ARG A 140 -5.68 9.83 1.99
N TYR A 141 -5.81 9.79 0.67
CA TYR A 141 -5.73 10.95 -0.20
C TYR A 141 -7.14 11.35 -0.64
N GLU A 142 -7.63 12.44 -0.04
CA GLU A 142 -8.95 12.99 -0.34
C GLU A 142 -8.90 13.83 -1.62
N ALA A 143 -9.89 13.66 -2.50
CA ALA A 143 -9.99 14.43 -3.74
C ALA A 143 -10.14 15.93 -3.44
N ARG A 144 -9.41 16.78 -4.18
CA ARG A 144 -9.56 18.24 -4.10
C ARG A 144 -10.83 18.63 -4.86
N SER A 145 -11.77 19.25 -4.16
CA SER A 145 -12.98 19.85 -4.74
C SER A 145 -12.70 21.10 -5.58
#